data_AF-A0A5D0WZW8-F1
#
_entry.id   AF-A0A5D0WZW8-F1
#
_cell.length_a   1.000
_cell.length_b   1.000
_cell.length_c   1.000
_cell.angle_alpha   90.00
_cell.angle_beta   90.00
_cell.angle_gamma   90.00
#
_symmetry.space_group_name_H-M   'P 1'
#
loop_
_entity.id
_entity.type
_entity.pdbx_description
1 polymer ?
#
loop_
_entity_poly.entity_id
_entity_poly.type
_entity_poly.pdbx_seq_one_letter_code
_entity_poly.pdbx_strand_id
1 'polypeptide(L)'
;MSVTEASRDTDAETGFVSAEDDFIFADSDNISLFPEQVVDNLMHVVVALGAEMWTMRRRLMVTEKVLEKVGVSSADIEQYQPSEEDLAAWAEERDIFIKRTFGALERRGGANVKQMDFSRNM
;
A
#
# COMPACT_ATOMS: atom_id res chain seq x y z
N MET A 1 22.96 -53.63 6.53
CA MET A 1 22.59 -53.25 5.16
C MET A 1 22.28 -51.77 5.21
N SER A 2 23.22 -50.95 4.73
CA SER A 2 23.13 -49.48 4.71
C SER A 2 22.21 -49.05 3.57
N VAL A 3 21.25 -48.17 3.85
CA VAL A 3 20.50 -47.44 2.82
C VAL A 3 20.57 -45.95 3.19
N THR A 4 21.56 -45.32 2.58
CA THR A 4 21.61 -43.97 2.01
C THR A 4 20.53 -42.95 2.41
N GLU A 5 21.03 -41.83 2.95
CA GLU A 5 20.37 -40.53 3.06
C GLU A 5 19.69 -40.12 1.75
N ALA A 6 18.41 -39.76 1.84
CA ALA A 6 17.76 -38.89 0.87
C ALA A 6 17.25 -37.68 1.65
N SER A 7 17.87 -36.53 1.39
CA SER A 7 17.50 -35.21 1.89
C SER A 7 15.99 -35.01 1.81
N ARG A 8 15.36 -34.75 2.95
CA ARG A 8 14.03 -34.12 2.97
C ARG A 8 14.27 -32.65 2.69
N ASP A 9 13.99 -32.22 1.47
CA ASP A 9 13.76 -30.80 1.17
C ASP A 9 12.50 -30.36 1.92
N THR A 10 12.69 -29.92 3.15
CA THR A 10 11.73 -29.13 3.93
C THR A 10 11.95 -27.67 3.59
N ASP A 11 11.30 -27.18 2.54
CA ASP A 11 11.13 -25.74 2.29
C ASP A 11 9.75 -25.51 1.68
N ALA A 12 8.73 -25.67 2.52
CA ALA A 12 7.41 -25.09 2.28
C ALA A 12 7.05 -24.23 3.49
N GLU A 13 7.95 -23.33 3.86
CA GLU A 13 7.55 -22.13 4.59
C GLU A 13 6.82 -21.24 3.58
N THR A 14 5.50 -21.43 3.49
CA THR A 14 4.62 -20.39 2.96
C THR A 14 4.73 -19.22 3.92
N GLY A 15 5.75 -18.39 3.72
CA GLY A 15 5.93 -17.14 4.41
C GLY A 15 4.63 -16.35 4.31
N PHE A 16 4.07 -15.98 5.45
CA PHE A 16 3.03 -14.98 5.49
C PHE A 16 3.67 -13.68 4.99
N VAL A 17 3.46 -13.38 3.71
CA VAL A 17 3.81 -12.08 3.15
C VAL A 17 2.90 -11.08 3.87
N SER A 18 3.50 -10.25 4.72
CA SER A 18 2.78 -9.17 5.38
C SER A 18 2.07 -8.36 4.30
N ALA A 19 0.80 -8.00 4.50
CA ALA A 19 0.07 -7.22 3.51
C ALA A 19 0.62 -5.77 3.35
N GLU A 20 1.74 -5.45 3.99
CA GLU A 20 2.57 -4.26 3.74
C GLU A 20 3.46 -4.43 2.49
N ASP A 21 3.86 -5.67 2.19
CA ASP A 21 4.73 -6.04 1.05
C ASP A 21 3.93 -6.29 -0.24
N ASP A 22 2.60 -6.27 -0.18
CA ASP A 22 1.70 -6.50 -1.32
C ASP A 22 1.47 -5.21 -2.14
N PHE A 23 2.14 -4.10 -1.79
CA PHE A 23 2.18 -2.92 -2.63
C PHE A 23 3.17 -3.16 -3.77
N ILE A 24 2.68 -3.85 -4.81
CA ILE A 24 3.36 -3.88 -6.10
C ILE A 24 3.44 -2.40 -6.53
N PHE A 25 4.63 -1.80 -6.44
CA PHE A 25 4.99 -0.62 -7.22
C PHE A 25 4.91 -1.06 -8.68
N ALA A 26 3.69 -1.09 -9.20
CA ALA A 26 3.47 -1.38 -10.60
C ALA A 26 4.10 -0.22 -11.37
N ASP A 27 4.66 -0.56 -12.52
CA ASP A 27 5.10 0.37 -13.57
C ASP A 27 3.99 1.39 -13.99
N SER A 28 2.79 1.30 -13.40
CA SER A 28 1.64 2.18 -13.56
C SER A 28 1.91 3.64 -13.21
N ASP A 29 2.87 3.94 -12.32
CA ASP A 29 3.21 5.33 -11.98
C ASP A 29 3.73 6.15 -13.17
N ASN A 30 4.14 5.48 -14.26
CA ASN A 30 4.61 6.10 -15.49
C ASN A 30 3.67 5.89 -16.69
N ILE A 31 2.49 5.28 -16.47
CA ILE A 31 1.49 5.09 -17.52
C ILE A 31 0.58 6.32 -17.56
N SER A 32 0.70 7.10 -18.62
CA SER A 32 -0.27 8.14 -18.95
C SER A 32 -1.47 7.49 -19.65
N LEU A 33 -2.60 7.44 -18.95
CA LEU A 33 -3.89 6.97 -19.44
C LEU A 33 -4.64 8.07 -20.21
N PHE A 34 -4.42 9.33 -19.84
CA PHE A 34 -5.10 10.48 -20.42
C PHE A 34 -4.12 11.55 -20.93
N PRO A 35 -4.49 12.28 -22.01
CA PRO A 35 -3.62 13.29 -22.61
C PRO A 35 -3.34 14.47 -21.69
N GLU A 36 -4.28 14.80 -20.79
CA GLU A 36 -4.09 15.85 -19.79
C GLU A 36 -3.53 15.24 -18.50
N GLN A 37 -2.33 15.65 -18.10
CA GLN A 37 -1.62 15.08 -16.96
C GLN A 37 -2.38 15.26 -15.64
N VAL A 38 -3.15 16.33 -15.51
CA VAL A 38 -3.97 16.57 -14.31
C VAL A 38 -5.07 15.53 -14.18
N VAL A 39 -5.72 15.17 -15.30
CA VAL A 39 -6.76 14.12 -15.33
C VAL A 39 -6.14 12.76 -15.04
N ASP A 40 -4.95 12.51 -15.59
CA ASP A 40 -4.21 11.28 -15.36
C ASP A 40 -3.81 11.09 -13.89
N ASN A 41 -3.24 12.14 -13.27
CA ASN A 41 -2.91 12.13 -11.85
C ASN A 41 -4.13 11.90 -10.95
N LEU A 42 -5.27 12.53 -11.29
CA LEU A 42 -6.52 12.31 -10.56
C LEU A 42 -6.97 10.84 -10.67
N MET A 43 -6.87 10.23 -11.84
CA MET A 43 -7.24 8.83 -12.05
C MET A 43 -6.33 7.87 -11.27
N HIS A 44 -5.02 8.15 -11.21
CA HIS A 44 -4.09 7.41 -10.37
C HIS A 44 -4.48 7.46 -8.88
N VAL A 45 -4.86 8.63 -8.37
CA VAL A 45 -5.37 8.78 -6.99
C VAL A 45 -6.62 7.96 -6.76
N VAL A 46 -7.59 7.99 -7.69
CA VAL A 46 -8.85 7.25 -7.55
C VAL A 46 -8.62 5.74 -7.52
N VAL A 47 -7.72 5.23 -8.37
CA VAL A 47 -7.35 3.81 -8.38
C VAL A 47 -6.63 3.42 -7.10
N ALA A 48 -5.65 4.23 -6.66
CA ALA A 48 -4.94 4.01 -5.41
C ALA A 48 -5.89 4.00 -4.20
N LEU A 49 -6.81 4.95 -4.12
CA LEU A 49 -7.87 4.99 -3.10
C LEU A 49 -8.72 3.73 -3.10
N GLY A 50 -9.14 3.26 -4.28
CA GLY A 50 -9.95 2.04 -4.41
C GLY A 50 -9.21 0.80 -3.90
N ALA A 51 -7.92 0.68 -4.24
CA ALA A 51 -7.07 -0.44 -3.81
C ALA A 51 -6.83 -0.41 -2.30
N GLU A 52 -6.48 0.75 -1.74
CA GLU A 52 -6.24 0.93 -0.31
C GLU A 52 -7.53 0.69 0.50
N MET A 53 -8.67 1.23 0.06
CA MET A 53 -9.95 1.00 0.73
C MET A 53 -10.34 -0.48 0.74
N TRP A 54 -10.14 -1.20 -0.37
CA TRP A 54 -10.43 -2.63 -0.41
C TRP A 54 -9.50 -3.42 0.51
N THR A 55 -8.20 -3.11 0.49
CA THR A 55 -7.19 -3.77 1.34
C THR A 55 -7.51 -3.55 2.82
N MET A 56 -7.83 -2.33 3.21
CA MET A 56 -8.25 -2.00 4.58
C MET A 56 -9.55 -2.72 4.97
N ARG A 57 -10.57 -2.70 4.10
CA ARG A 57 -11.83 -3.41 4.34
C ARG A 57 -11.62 -4.91 4.52
N ARG A 58 -10.77 -5.52 3.70
CA ARG A 58 -10.42 -6.94 3.80
C ARG A 58 -9.71 -7.24 5.13
N ARG A 59 -8.73 -6.42 5.51
CA ARG A 59 -8.03 -6.56 6.80
C ARG A 59 -9.02 -6.45 7.96
N LEU A 60 -9.92 -5.46 7.97
CA LEU A 60 -10.95 -5.31 9.00
C LEU A 60 -11.84 -6.56 9.12
N MET A 61 -12.37 -7.07 8.01
CA MET A 61 -13.18 -8.30 8.02
C MET A 61 -12.42 -9.51 8.59
N VAL A 62 -11.13 -9.66 8.27
CA VAL A 62 -10.29 -10.73 8.81
C VAL A 62 -10.03 -10.53 10.30
N THR A 63 -9.67 -9.32 10.70
CA THR A 63 -9.39 -8.96 12.09
C THR A 63 -10.61 -9.19 12.98
N GLU A 64 -11.79 -8.74 12.57
CA GLU A 64 -13.05 -9.00 13.29
C GLU A 64 -13.30 -10.50 13.45
N LYS A 65 -13.09 -11.30 12.40
CA LYS A 65 -13.25 -12.76 12.46
C LYS A 65 -12.22 -13.45 13.35
N VAL A 66 -11.03 -12.88 13.51
CA VAL A 66 -10.01 -13.40 14.42
C VAL A 66 -10.34 -12.99 15.87
N LEU A 67 -10.78 -11.75 16.08
CA LEU A 67 -11.19 -11.22 17.38
C LEU A 67 -12.42 -11.93 17.95
N GLU A 68 -13.40 -12.26 17.10
CA GLU A 68 -14.56 -13.09 17.47
C GLU A 68 -14.14 -14.44 18.07
N LYS A 69 -13.04 -15.06 17.58
CA LYS A 69 -12.56 -16.35 18.09
C LYS A 69 -12.00 -16.27 19.52
N VAL A 70 -11.55 -15.09 19.94
CA VAL A 70 -11.03 -14.84 21.29
C VAL A 70 -12.08 -14.18 22.21
N GLY A 71 -13.32 -14.05 21.73
CA GLY A 71 -14.45 -13.55 22.51
C GLY A 71 -14.64 -12.03 22.48
N VAL A 72 -13.90 -11.30 21.65
CA VAL A 72 -14.12 -9.87 21.41
C VAL A 72 -15.23 -9.73 20.38
N SER A 73 -16.29 -8.99 20.72
CA SER A 73 -17.43 -8.75 19.85
C SER A 73 -17.22 -7.53 18.94
N SER A 74 -17.93 -7.47 17.82
CA SER A 74 -17.94 -6.27 16.96
C SER A 74 -18.40 -5.01 17.74
N ALA A 75 -19.28 -5.16 18.73
CA ALA A 75 -19.72 -4.05 19.57
C ALA A 75 -18.59 -3.47 20.44
N ASP A 76 -17.63 -4.30 20.88
CA ASP A 76 -16.46 -3.85 21.64
C ASP A 76 -15.52 -3.00 20.77
N ILE A 77 -15.43 -3.31 19.48
CA ILE A 77 -14.65 -2.55 18.49
C ILE A 77 -15.30 -1.18 18.23
N GLU A 78 -16.62 -1.15 17.99
CA GLU A 78 -17.37 0.08 17.69
C GLU A 78 -17.43 1.06 18.87
N GLN A 79 -17.33 0.55 20.11
CA GLN A 79 -17.34 1.37 21.33
C GLN A 79 -15.95 1.84 21.75
N TYR A 80 -14.90 1.36 21.08
CA TYR A 80 -13.53 1.73 21.43
C TYR A 80 -13.31 3.24 21.27
N GLN A 81 -12.78 3.85 22.33
CA GLN A 81 -12.38 5.26 22.32
C GLN A 81 -10.86 5.32 22.33
N PRO A 82 -10.23 5.91 21.30
CA PRO A 82 -8.78 6.04 21.24
C PRO A 82 -8.25 6.90 22.39
N SER A 83 -7.12 6.51 22.96
CA SER A 83 -6.38 7.35 23.90
C SER A 83 -5.58 8.45 23.17
N GLU A 84 -5.06 9.42 23.90
CA GLU A 84 -4.15 10.43 23.33
C GLU A 84 -2.87 9.79 22.75
N GLU A 85 -2.41 8.69 23.34
CA GLU A 85 -1.26 7.92 22.84
C GLU A 85 -1.56 7.22 21.51
N ASP A 86 -2.76 6.62 21.39
CA ASP A 86 -3.21 5.99 20.14
C ASP A 86 -3.31 7.03 19.00
N LEU A 87 -3.90 8.19 19.28
CA LEU A 87 -4.03 9.27 18.31
C LEU A 87 -2.66 9.80 17.84
N ALA A 88 -1.68 9.89 18.75
CA ALA A 88 -0.33 10.29 18.41
C ALA A 88 0.36 9.23 17.53
N ALA A 89 0.21 7.95 17.85
CA ALA A 89 0.76 6.85 17.05
C ALA A 89 0.15 6.80 15.63
N TRP A 90 -1.14 7.06 15.50
CA TRP A 90 -1.82 7.04 14.20
C TRP A 90 -1.49 8.23 13.29
N ALA A 91 -0.97 9.33 13.85
CA ALA A 91 -0.62 10.50 13.08
C ALA A 91 0.46 10.19 12.03
N GLU A 92 1.45 9.37 12.37
CA GLU A 92 2.51 8.96 11.45
C GLU A 92 1.97 8.07 10.33
N GLU A 93 1.13 7.08 10.66
CA GLU A 93 0.50 6.23 9.64
C GLU A 93 -0.41 7.02 8.70
N ARG A 94 -1.17 8.00 9.22
CA ARG A 94 -2.00 8.88 8.41
C ARG A 94 -1.18 9.64 7.39
N ASP A 95 -0.03 10.18 7.77
CA ASP A 95 0.81 10.97 6.87
C ASP A 95 1.43 10.09 5.76
N ILE A 96 1.82 8.86 6.10
CA ILE A 96 2.24 7.84 5.11
C ILE A 96 1.10 7.52 4.14
N PHE A 97 -0.11 7.29 4.67
CA PHE A 97 -1.31 7.04 3.87
C PHE A 97 -1.61 8.18 2.91
N ILE A 98 -1.56 9.43 3.39
CA ILE A 98 -1.79 10.63 2.57
C ILE A 98 -0.79 10.67 1.41
N LYS A 99 0.50 10.45 1.70
CA LYS A 99 1.54 10.48 0.67
C LYS A 99 1.35 9.39 -0.40
N ARG A 100 1.04 8.16 0.01
CA ARG A 100 0.79 7.05 -0.92
C ARG A 100 -0.45 7.30 -1.80
N THR A 101 -1.49 7.85 -1.20
CA THR A 101 -2.79 8.01 -1.84
C THR A 101 -2.88 9.26 -2.71
N PHE A 102 -2.34 10.39 -2.23
CA PHE A 102 -2.49 11.71 -2.83
C PHE A 102 -1.20 12.28 -3.41
N GLY A 103 -0.04 11.63 -3.19
CA GLY A 103 1.24 12.12 -3.72
C GLY A 103 1.27 12.27 -5.25
N ALA A 104 0.40 11.54 -5.95
CA ALA A 104 0.18 11.71 -7.38
C ALA A 104 -0.28 13.13 -7.78
N LEU A 105 -0.99 13.85 -6.90
CA LEU A 105 -1.41 15.24 -7.15
C LEU A 105 -0.25 16.25 -7.05
N GLU A 106 0.81 15.89 -6.33
CA GLU A 106 2.01 16.73 -6.21
C GLU A 106 2.89 16.64 -7.45
N ARG A 107 2.63 15.66 -8.34
CA ARG A 107 3.31 15.53 -9.62
C ARG A 107 2.96 16.73 -10.50
N ARG A 108 3.84 17.73 -10.53
CA ARG A 108 3.71 18.89 -11.39
C ARG A 108 3.60 18.41 -12.84
N GLY A 109 2.53 18.83 -13.52
CA GLY A 109 2.20 18.36 -14.87
C GLY A 109 3.39 18.46 -15.83
N GLY A 110 3.81 17.31 -16.37
CA GLY A 110 4.72 17.20 -17.50
C GLY A 110 6.02 18.01 -17.40
N ALA A 111 7.07 17.38 -16.90
CA ALA A 111 8.41 17.66 -17.41
C ALA A 111 8.49 17.26 -18.90
N ASN A 112 7.95 18.11 -19.78
CA ASN A 112 8.58 18.42 -21.06
C ASN A 112 9.69 19.47 -20.86
N VAL A 113 10.34 19.47 -19.70
CA VAL A 113 11.70 19.99 -19.59
C VAL A 113 12.58 18.88 -20.16
N LYS A 114 12.69 18.83 -21.50
CA LYS A 114 13.98 18.45 -22.06
C LYS A 114 14.98 19.28 -21.27
N GLN A 115 15.90 18.62 -20.58
CA GLN A 115 17.16 19.25 -20.20
C GLN A 115 17.70 19.87 -21.49
N MET A 116 17.42 21.16 -21.68
CA MET A 116 18.04 21.96 -22.70
C MET A 116 19.42 22.19 -22.11
N ASP A 117 20.32 21.26 -22.41
CA ASP A 117 21.74 21.40 -22.18
C ASP A 117 22.20 22.64 -22.97
N PHE A 118 22.22 23.79 -22.30
CA PHE A 118 22.77 25.03 -22.85
C PHE A 118 24.31 25.02 -22.89
N SER A 119 24.99 23.90 -22.56
CA SER A 119 26.45 23.76 -22.74
C SER A 119 26.87 23.16 -24.07
N ARG A 120 25.99 23.11 -25.08
CA ARG A 120 26.33 22.62 -26.42
C ARG A 120 25.86 23.54 -27.54
N ASN A 121 26.20 24.83 -27.45
CA ASN A 121 26.52 25.72 -28.58
C ASN A 121 26.73 27.16 -28.09
N MET A 122 27.95 27.48 -27.69
CA MET A 122 28.76 28.65 -28.10
C MET A 122 30.09 28.63 -27.37
#